data_AF-A0A1J3GMA7-F1
#
_entry.id   AF-A0A1J3GMA7-F1
#
_cell.length_a   1.000
_cell.length_b   1.000
_cell.length_c   1.000
_cell.angle_alpha   90.00
_cell.angle_beta   90.00
_cell.angle_gamma   90.00
#
_symmetry.space_group_name_H-M   'P 1'
#
loop_
_entity.id
_entity.type
_entity.pdbx_description
1 polymer ?
#
loop_
_entity_poly.entity_id
_entity_poly.type
_entity_poly.pdbx_seq_one_letter_code
_entity_poly.pdbx_strand_id
1 'polypeptide(L)'
;ESLKNCEFFEGEWVKDDSYPLYKPGSCNLIDEQFNCISNGRPDVDFHKLKWKPKKCTLPRLNGGRLLKMIRGRRLVFVGDSLNRNMWESLVCILKGSVKDESQVFEAHGR
;
A
#
# COMPACT_ATOMS: atom_id res chain seq x y z
N GLU A 1 -2.76 23.99 -0.39
CA GLU A 1 -3.95 23.75 -1.25
C GLU A 1 -4.88 22.73 -0.60
N SER A 2 -6.20 22.91 -0.71
CA SER A 2 -7.18 21.94 -0.22
C SER A 2 -7.26 20.75 -1.17
N LEU A 3 -7.12 19.52 -0.67
CA LEU A 3 -7.29 18.28 -1.46
C LEU A 3 -8.65 18.19 -2.17
N LYS A 4 -9.64 19.00 -1.76
CA LYS A 4 -10.98 19.04 -2.35
C LYS A 4 -10.99 19.44 -3.84
N ASN A 5 -9.98 20.19 -4.30
CA ASN A 5 -9.89 20.66 -5.69
C ASN A 5 -8.72 20.01 -6.45
N CYS A 6 -8.15 18.93 -5.91
CA CYS A 6 -7.02 18.27 -6.55
C CYS A 6 -7.47 17.25 -7.60
N GLU A 7 -6.96 17.39 -8.82
CA GLU A 7 -7.09 16.39 -9.88
C GLU A 7 -6.09 15.26 -9.62
N PHE A 8 -6.54 14.16 -9.00
CA PHE A 8 -5.65 13.07 -8.57
C PHE A 8 -5.04 12.24 -9.70
N PHE A 9 -5.69 12.22 -10.87
CA PHE A 9 -5.30 11.35 -11.98
C PHE A 9 -4.40 12.03 -13.01
N GLU A 10 -4.15 13.35 -12.86
CA GLU A 10 -3.23 14.09 -13.71
C GLU A 10 -1.97 14.46 -12.92
N GLY A 11 -0.83 13.90 -13.33
CA GLY A 11 0.39 13.97 -12.56
C GLY A 11 1.55 13.28 -13.26
N GLU A 12 2.59 13.02 -12.48
CA GLU A 12 3.80 12.35 -12.91
C GLU A 12 4.34 11.42 -11.81
N TRP A 13 5.15 10.46 -12.21
CA TRP A 13 5.91 9.64 -11.27
C TRP A 13 7.21 10.36 -10.93
N VAL A 14 7.46 10.55 -9.63
CA VAL A 14 8.71 11.12 -9.11
C VAL A 14 9.42 10.12 -8.22
N LYS A 15 10.75 10.20 -8.15
CA LYS A 15 11.54 9.43 -7.18
C LYS A 15 11.38 10.04 -5.78
N ASP A 16 11.07 9.22 -4.78
CA ASP A 16 10.94 9.62 -3.37
C ASP A 16 11.65 8.59 -2.49
N ASP A 17 12.72 9.00 -1.81
CA ASP A 17 13.54 8.08 -1.01
C ASP A 17 12.83 7.55 0.24
N SER A 18 11.73 8.20 0.67
CA SER A 18 10.88 7.72 1.76
C SER A 18 10.03 6.50 1.35
N TYR A 19 9.90 6.20 0.06
CA TYR A 19 9.23 4.99 -0.43
C TYR A 19 10.16 3.78 -0.37
N PRO A 20 9.65 2.54 -0.36
CA PRO A 20 8.24 2.15 -0.35
C PRO A 20 7.51 2.39 0.98
N LEU A 21 6.19 2.16 1.01
CA LEU A 21 5.35 2.31 2.22
C LEU A 21 5.53 1.18 3.23
N TYR A 22 6.09 0.04 2.82
CA TYR A 22 6.49 -1.09 3.65
C TYR A 22 7.75 -1.72 3.06
N LYS A 23 8.55 -2.41 3.87
CA LYS A 23 9.82 -3.00 3.43
C LYS A 23 9.56 -4.09 2.36
N PRO A 24 10.23 -4.06 1.20
CA PRO A 24 10.05 -5.11 0.19
C PRO A 24 10.40 -6.49 0.75
N GLY A 25 9.58 -7.49 0.45
CA GLY A 25 9.74 -8.86 0.94
C GLY A 25 9.43 -9.08 2.42
N SER A 26 9.03 -8.06 3.19
CA SER A 26 8.73 -8.23 4.63
C SER A 26 7.30 -8.68 4.93
N CYS A 27 6.40 -8.63 3.95
CA CYS A 27 4.99 -8.95 4.15
C CYS A 27 4.69 -10.35 3.63
N ASN A 28 4.34 -11.26 4.55
CA ASN A 28 4.01 -12.65 4.25
C ASN A 28 2.58 -12.86 3.71
N LEU A 29 1.81 -11.78 3.55
CA LEU A 29 0.44 -11.79 3.03
C LEU A 29 0.38 -11.50 1.53
N ILE A 30 1.53 -11.26 0.88
CA ILE A 30 1.62 -11.06 -0.56
C ILE A 30 1.67 -12.43 -1.22
N ASP A 31 0.72 -12.69 -2.11
CA ASP A 31 0.68 -13.92 -2.88
C ASP A 31 1.90 -14.03 -3.82
N GLU A 32 2.34 -15.26 -4.09
CA GLU A 32 3.57 -15.53 -4.85
C GLU A 32 3.57 -14.84 -6.22
N GLN A 33 2.42 -14.76 -6.88
CA GLN A 33 2.24 -14.12 -8.19
C GLN A 33 2.54 -12.62 -8.16
N PHE A 34 2.50 -11.98 -6.99
CA PHE A 34 2.77 -10.55 -6.82
C PHE A 34 4.11 -10.25 -6.14
N ASN A 35 4.85 -11.27 -5.70
CA ASN A 35 6.07 -11.11 -4.89
C ASN A 35 7.35 -11.04 -5.74
N CYS A 36 7.54 -9.92 -6.46
CA CYS A 36 8.70 -9.70 -7.33
C CYS A 36 10.06 -9.92 -6.66
N ILE A 37 10.19 -9.55 -5.37
CA ILE A 37 11.46 -9.69 -4.63
C ILE A 37 11.78 -11.15 -4.35
N SER A 38 10.81 -11.91 -3.84
CA SER A 38 11.02 -13.34 -3.58
C SER A 38 11.19 -14.14 -4.88
N ASN A 39 10.61 -13.63 -5.97
CA ASN A 39 10.74 -14.21 -7.31
C ASN A 39 12.04 -13.78 -8.03
N GLY A 40 12.96 -13.09 -7.36
CA GLY A 40 14.32 -12.86 -7.86
C GLY A 40 14.50 -11.65 -8.78
N ARG A 41 13.57 -10.68 -8.78
CA ARG A 41 13.74 -9.45 -9.58
C ARG A 41 14.96 -8.65 -9.09
N PRO A 42 15.94 -8.34 -9.97
CA PRO A 42 17.19 -7.71 -9.55
C PRO A 42 17.11 -6.18 -9.41
N ASP A 43 16.28 -5.51 -10.21
CA ASP A 43 16.10 -4.06 -10.15
C ASP A 43 15.10 -3.67 -9.06
N VAL A 44 15.43 -2.67 -8.24
CA VAL A 44 14.60 -2.29 -7.07
C VAL A 44 14.13 -0.83 -7.08
N ASP A 45 14.61 -0.02 -8.03
CA ASP A 45 14.31 1.41 -8.10
C ASP A 45 12.84 1.71 -8.35
N PHE A 46 12.09 0.77 -8.93
CA PHE A 46 10.64 0.92 -9.13
C PHE A 46 9.88 1.11 -7.81
N HIS A 47 10.40 0.59 -6.68
CA HIS A 47 9.81 0.80 -5.36
C HIS A 47 9.92 2.24 -4.85
N LYS A 48 10.79 3.06 -5.46
CA LYS A 48 11.02 4.46 -5.08
C LYS A 48 10.13 5.43 -5.84
N LEU A 49 9.26 4.94 -6.72
CA LEU A 49 8.34 5.77 -7.47
C LEU A 49 7.12 6.15 -6.63
N LYS A 50 6.82 7.45 -6.62
CA LYS A 50 5.64 8.04 -6.00
C LYS A 50 4.87 8.84 -7.04
N TRP A 51 3.55 8.63 -7.06
CA TRP A 51 2.67 9.46 -7.88
C TRP A 51 2.50 10.85 -7.28
N LYS A 52 2.74 11.90 -8.07
CA LYS A 52 2.60 13.31 -7.69
C LYS A 52 1.60 13.99 -8.63
N PRO A 53 0.38 14.32 -8.14
CA PRO A 53 -0.55 15.15 -8.90
C PRO A 53 0.03 16.53 -9.22
N LYS A 54 -0.33 17.12 -10.37
CA LYS A 54 0.22 18.43 -10.79
C LYS A 54 -0.13 19.58 -9.85
N LYS A 55 -1.36 19.60 -9.35
CA LYS A 55 -1.97 20.74 -8.63
C LYS A 55 -2.09 20.51 -7.11
N CYS A 56 -1.49 19.45 -6.58
CA CYS A 56 -1.47 19.24 -5.13
C CYS A 56 -0.40 18.23 -4.71
N THR A 57 -0.10 18.22 -3.42
CA THR A 57 0.72 17.17 -2.80
C THR A 57 -0.15 16.21 -2.02
N LEU A 58 -0.07 14.92 -2.35
CA LEU A 58 -0.73 13.87 -1.58
C LEU A 58 0.01 13.64 -0.25
N PRO A 59 -0.70 13.55 0.88
CA PRO A 59 -0.08 13.17 2.14
C PRO A 59 0.40 11.72 2.05
N ARG A 60 1.54 11.42 2.69
CA ARG A 60 1.98 10.03 2.87
C ARG A 60 0.93 9.26 3.66
N LEU A 61 0.61 8.05 3.22
CA LEU A 61 -0.35 7.21 3.92
C LEU A 61 0.15 6.90 5.33
N ASN A 62 -0.69 7.20 6.33
CA ASN A 62 -0.45 6.83 7.72
C ASN A 62 -1.40 5.69 8.09
N GLY A 63 -0.88 4.46 8.14
CA GLY A 63 -1.71 3.28 8.40
C GLY A 63 -2.35 3.30 9.78
N GLY A 64 -1.67 3.84 10.80
CA GLY A 64 -2.25 4.01 12.14
C GLY A 64 -3.47 4.95 12.17
N ARG A 65 -3.45 6.03 11.36
CA ARG A 65 -4.60 6.92 11.18
C ARG A 65 -5.73 6.20 10.43
N LEU A 66 -5.43 5.46 9.37
CA LEU A 66 -6.42 4.69 8.63
C LEU A 66 -7.11 3.65 9.52
N LEU A 67 -6.35 2.88 10.30
CA LEU A 67 -6.88 1.90 11.28
C LEU A 67 -7.82 2.55 12.30
N LYS A 68 -7.48 3.75 12.79
CA LYS A 68 -8.38 4.51 13.68
C LYS A 68 -9.67 4.92 12.95
N MET A 69 -9.59 5.35 11.70
CA MET A 69 -10.76 5.76 10.91
C MET A 69 -11.72 4.61 10.60
N ILE A 70 -11.20 3.40 10.38
CA ILE A 70 -12.00 2.20 10.07
C ILE A 70 -12.33 1.37 11.31
N ARG A 71 -12.05 1.86 12.52
CA ARG A 71 -12.35 1.14 13.77
C ARG A 71 -13.84 0.82 13.85
N GLY A 72 -14.16 -0.45 14.15
CA GLY A 72 -15.53 -0.95 14.22
C GLY A 72 -16.23 -1.05 12.85
N ARG A 73 -15.48 -0.93 11.75
CA ARG A 73 -15.98 -1.04 10.37
C ARG A 73 -15.25 -2.16 9.64
N ARG A 74 -15.88 -2.69 8.60
CA ARG A 74 -15.29 -3.67 7.67
C ARG A 74 -15.02 -2.95 6.35
N LEU A 75 -13.77 -2.96 5.90
CA LEU A 75 -13.39 -2.55 4.56
C LEU A 75 -13.34 -3.80 3.67
N VAL A 76 -14.06 -3.79 2.54
CA VAL A 76 -14.18 -4.94 1.63
C VAL A 76 -13.79 -4.49 0.23
N PHE A 77 -12.91 -5.26 -0.42
CA PHE A 77 -12.57 -5.10 -1.84
C PHE A 77 -13.44 -6.08 -2.64
N VAL A 78 -14.10 -5.59 -3.69
CA VAL A 78 -14.96 -6.39 -4.57
C VAL A 78 -14.48 -6.19 -5.99
N GLY A 79 -14.17 -7.28 -6.68
CA GLY A 79 -13.70 -7.26 -8.05
C GLY A 79 -12.86 -8.48 -8.37
N ASP A 80 -11.85 -8.31 -9.21
CA ASP A 80 -11.02 -9.39 -9.75
C ASP A 80 -9.63 -9.47 -9.09
N SER A 81 -8.69 -10.13 -9.78
CA SER A 81 -7.31 -10.28 -9.34
C SER A 81 -6.56 -8.96 -9.11
N LEU A 82 -6.92 -7.87 -9.81
CA LEU A 82 -6.33 -6.55 -9.56
C LEU A 82 -6.82 -5.96 -8.23
N ASN A 83 -8.09 -6.19 -7.88
CA ASN A 83 -8.62 -5.80 -6.57
C ASN A 83 -7.98 -6.61 -5.43
N ARG A 84 -7.70 -7.91 -5.66
CA ARG A 84 -6.90 -8.73 -4.73
C ARG A 84 -5.51 -8.14 -4.52
N ASN A 85 -4.80 -7.78 -5.59
CA ASN A 85 -3.47 -7.15 -5.50
C ASN A 85 -3.50 -5.80 -4.74
N MET A 86 -4.52 -4.97 -4.96
CA MET A 86 -4.71 -3.72 -4.21
C MET A 86 -4.98 -3.98 -2.72
N TRP A 87 -5.77 -5.00 -2.40
CA TRP A 87 -6.05 -5.40 -1.02
C TRP A 87 -4.78 -5.85 -0.29
N GLU A 88 -3.96 -6.73 -0.89
CA GLU A 88 -2.70 -7.19 -0.29
C GLU A 88 -1.75 -6.02 -0.02
N SER A 89 -1.60 -5.11 -1.00
CA SER A 89 -0.79 -3.90 -0.84
C SER A 89 -1.25 -3.07 0.36
N LEU A 90 -2.56 -2.84 0.50
CA LEU A 90 -3.10 -2.08 1.63
C LEU A 90 -2.87 -2.82 2.96
N VAL A 91 -3.14 -4.12 3.02
CA VAL A 91 -2.97 -4.92 4.24
C VAL A 91 -1.51 -4.91 4.69
N CYS A 92 -0.53 -5.00 3.79
CA CYS A 92 0.88 -4.92 4.14
C CYS A 92 1.29 -3.56 4.73
N ILE A 93 0.74 -2.46 4.21
CA ILE A 93 0.96 -1.12 4.79
C ILE A 93 0.37 -1.04 6.20
N LEU A 94 -0.82 -1.62 6.39
CA LEU A 94 -1.50 -1.62 7.70
C LEU A 94 -0.80 -2.53 8.71
N LYS A 95 -0.31 -3.69 8.28
CA LYS A 95 0.49 -4.62 9.10
C LYS A 95 1.71 -3.91 9.68
N GLY A 96 2.49 -3.21 8.85
CA GLY A 96 3.64 -2.42 9.32
C GLY A 96 3.28 -1.19 10.18
N SER A 97 1.99 -0.92 10.41
CA SER A 97 1.50 0.19 11.23
C SER A 97 0.94 -0.23 12.59
N VAL A 98 0.87 -1.54 12.89
CA VAL A 98 0.44 -2.05 14.21
C VAL A 98 1.64 -2.34 15.11
N LYS A 99 1.42 -2.37 16.43
CA LYS A 99 2.48 -2.69 17.40
C LYS A 99 2.86 -4.17 17.40
N ASP A 100 1.87 -5.02 17.24
CA ASP A 100 2.02 -6.47 17.20
C ASP A 100 1.50 -6.96 15.85
N GLU A 101 2.41 -7.23 14.93
CA GLU A 101 2.09 -7.68 13.58
C GLU A 101 1.50 -9.10 13.54
N SER A 102 1.65 -9.89 14.62
CA SER A 102 1.07 -11.24 14.72
C SER A 102 -0.45 -11.22 14.81
N GLN A 103 -1.03 -10.10 15.24
CA GLN A 103 -2.48 -9.87 15.24
C GLN A 103 -3.06 -9.67 13.84
N VAL A 104 -2.22 -9.53 12.81
CA VAL A 104 -2.63 -9.36 11.42
C VAL A 104 -2.37 -10.66 10.66
N PHE A 105 -3.45 -11.40 10.41
CA PHE A 105 -3.44 -12.71 9.77
C PHE A 105 -4.58 -12.82 8.74
N GLU A 106 -4.40 -13.69 7.76
CA GLU A 106 -5.46 -14.07 6.83
C GLU A 106 -6.35 -15.12 7.52
N ALA A 107 -7.64 -14.82 7.70
CA ALA A 107 -8.53 -15.72 8.43
C ALA A 107 -8.97 -16.93 7.58
N HIS A 108 -9.07 -16.75 6.26
CA HIS A 108 -9.50 -17.76 5.30
C HIS A 108 -8.63 -17.57 4.04
N GLY A 109 -7.54 -18.32 3.98
CA GLY A 109 -6.46 -18.24 3.00
C GLY A 109 -5.38 -19.25 3.39
N ARG A 110 -4.15 -19.10 2.88
CA ARG A 110 -3.04 -19.99 3.24
C ARG A 110 -2.89 -20.20 4.76
#